data_AF-A0A4P8KQ33-F1
#
_entry.id   AF-A0A4P8KQ33-F1
#
_cell.length_a   1.000
_cell.length_b   1.000
_cell.length_c   1.000
_cell.angle_alpha   90.00
_cell.angle_beta   90.00
_cell.angle_gamma   90.00
#
_symmetry.space_group_name_H-M   'P 1'
#
loop_
_entity.id
_entity.type
_entity.pdbx_description
1 polymer ?
#
loop_
_entity_poly.entity_id
_entity_poly.type
_entity_poly.pdbx_seq_one_letter_code
_entity_poly.pdbx_strand_id
1 'polypeptide(L)'
;MPRPRALLPLWAAVLASVLGGLVLTTAFPSLSWWPMVFVAVPLALVSLIGRSVGGAFLAGTAYGAAFFLVNVSFTARYLGPVPWLALSVLEAVLTGAAAILITWAYRWVPRALRGLWPRLIVLPLVVAGLWVLREQWVGTFPYGGFPWGRVGVTQVNGPFAPLLSWIGMSGVGFVVVLLCAAAIEYVRAHSFKDVRTALPIVVVAAIAFAMPAYGTAAAGTLRIGSVQGNGPAGYFDQRTRGALLDAQLKATEAIADDRMDLLVWPEGGIDSDPTANRTTAATLDSLSNRIGAPLLVNAATARGDRYFNTSMLWEPGKGVVASYDKIHPVPFGEYVPDRPFFAALAPDLINLIQREYTPGTAEPVVELGDTPIGLAICFDVIYDDVVWAASDGGAQVYVYQTNNADFRGTDENLQQLAFARARAIETGRAVVNISTVGTSQVIAPTGEVIDGIAADTAGAMVTEVPLRTGTTAAMVLGPALHAVFAWGSLVALVAAGLMARLRAPRRNRA
;
A
#
# COMPACT_ATOMS: atom_id res chain seq x y z
N MET A 1 -37.79 15.80 14.44
CA MET A 1 -37.22 16.70 13.41
C MET A 1 -36.89 15.89 12.17
N PRO A 2 -37.11 16.42 10.95
CA PRO A 2 -36.88 15.65 9.73
C PRO A 2 -35.38 15.31 9.53
N ARG A 3 -35.14 14.13 8.95
CA ARG A 3 -33.81 13.73 8.44
C ARG A 3 -33.34 14.80 7.43
N PRO A 4 -32.03 15.06 7.29
CA PRO A 4 -31.57 15.94 6.21
C PRO A 4 -32.15 15.40 4.91
N ARG A 5 -32.77 16.26 4.10
CA ARG A 5 -33.16 15.84 2.75
C ARG A 5 -31.88 15.43 2.03
N ALA A 6 -31.94 14.26 1.45
CA ALA A 6 -30.80 13.78 0.70
C ALA A 6 -30.62 14.60 -0.57
N LEU A 7 -29.37 14.84 -0.94
CA LEU A 7 -29.03 15.74 -2.05
C LEU A 7 -29.39 15.15 -3.41
N LEU A 8 -29.15 13.85 -3.59
CA LEU A 8 -29.47 13.11 -4.80
C LEU A 8 -30.58 12.10 -4.52
N PRO A 9 -31.50 11.80 -5.47
CA PRO A 9 -32.35 10.60 -5.37
C PRO A 9 -31.47 9.34 -5.36
N LEU A 10 -31.99 8.21 -4.86
CA LEU A 10 -31.16 7.01 -4.63
C LEU A 10 -30.49 6.50 -5.91
N TRP A 11 -31.21 6.46 -7.02
CA TRP A 11 -30.65 6.01 -8.31
C TRP A 11 -29.48 6.90 -8.76
N ALA A 12 -29.59 8.22 -8.62
CA ALA A 12 -28.53 9.16 -9.00
C ALA A 12 -27.34 9.08 -8.03
N ALA A 13 -27.60 8.82 -6.74
CA ALA A 13 -26.55 8.58 -5.76
C ALA A 13 -25.75 7.30 -6.08
N VAL A 14 -26.43 6.22 -6.48
CA VAL A 14 -25.77 4.98 -6.92
C VAL A 14 -24.95 5.22 -8.19
N LEU A 15 -25.49 5.91 -9.19
CA LEU A 15 -24.75 6.26 -10.39
C LEU A 15 -23.52 7.13 -10.09
N ALA A 16 -23.66 8.16 -9.25
CA ALA A 16 -22.55 9.00 -8.80
C ALA A 16 -21.49 8.18 -8.05
N SER A 17 -21.90 7.26 -7.17
CA SER A 17 -20.98 6.34 -6.49
C SER A 17 -20.23 5.43 -7.47
N VAL A 18 -20.91 4.83 -8.45
CA VAL A 18 -20.28 3.99 -9.47
C VAL A 18 -19.26 4.79 -10.28
N LEU A 19 -19.66 5.98 -10.75
CA LEU A 19 -18.76 6.90 -11.45
C LEU A 19 -17.57 7.30 -10.57
N GLY A 20 -17.80 7.58 -9.30
CA GLY A 20 -16.72 7.90 -8.35
C GLY A 20 -15.71 6.75 -8.22
N GLY A 21 -16.18 5.51 -8.11
CA GLY A 21 -15.32 4.33 -8.03
C GLY A 21 -14.51 4.12 -9.31
N LEU A 22 -15.14 4.22 -10.49
CA LEU A 22 -14.47 4.10 -11.78
C LEU A 22 -13.48 5.25 -12.04
N VAL A 23 -13.81 6.48 -11.64
CA VAL A 23 -12.88 7.61 -11.81
C VAL A 23 -11.68 7.46 -10.89
N LEU A 24 -11.84 6.88 -9.69
CA LEU A 24 -10.71 6.67 -8.78
C LEU A 24 -9.64 5.75 -9.38
N THR A 25 -10.01 4.74 -10.18
CA THR A 25 -9.04 3.81 -10.78
C THR A 25 -8.06 4.53 -11.70
N THR A 26 -8.48 5.63 -12.35
CA THR A 26 -7.60 6.44 -13.20
C THR A 26 -6.52 7.20 -12.44
N ALA A 27 -6.71 7.38 -11.12
CA ALA A 27 -5.70 7.98 -10.24
C ALA A 27 -4.67 6.96 -9.75
N PHE A 28 -4.96 5.65 -9.88
CA PHE A 28 -4.01 4.59 -9.54
C PHE A 28 -2.95 4.41 -10.66
N PRO A 29 -1.81 3.80 -10.31
CA PRO A 29 -0.70 3.60 -11.23
C PRO A 29 -1.09 2.81 -12.50
N SER A 30 -0.38 3.11 -13.60
CA SER A 30 -0.75 2.97 -15.02
C SER A 30 -1.12 4.31 -15.64
N LEU A 31 -2.29 4.87 -15.29
CA LEU A 31 -2.64 6.25 -15.69
C LEU A 31 -2.03 7.29 -14.75
N SER A 32 -2.05 7.06 -13.44
CA SER A 32 -1.50 7.97 -12.41
C SER A 32 -2.07 9.40 -12.46
N TRP A 33 -3.33 9.58 -12.88
CA TRP A 33 -3.96 10.90 -12.95
C TRP A 33 -4.47 11.34 -11.58
N TRP A 34 -3.54 11.72 -10.70
CA TRP A 34 -3.81 12.14 -9.32
C TRP A 34 -4.93 13.20 -9.17
N PRO A 35 -5.20 14.14 -10.11
CA PRO A 35 -6.29 15.10 -9.94
C PRO A 35 -7.68 14.44 -9.92
N MET A 36 -7.82 13.25 -10.51
CA MET A 36 -9.10 12.54 -10.58
C MET A 36 -9.64 12.14 -9.21
N VAL A 37 -8.79 12.09 -8.18
CA VAL A 37 -9.24 11.90 -6.79
C VAL A 37 -10.17 13.04 -6.33
N PHE A 38 -9.91 14.27 -6.77
CA PHE A 38 -10.74 15.45 -6.47
C PHE A 38 -12.07 15.45 -7.23
N VAL A 39 -12.31 14.47 -8.10
CA VAL A 39 -13.61 14.19 -8.73
C VAL A 39 -14.25 12.96 -8.10
N ALA A 40 -13.48 11.87 -7.98
CA ALA A 40 -13.93 10.59 -7.45
C ALA A 40 -14.44 10.66 -6.01
N VAL A 41 -13.66 11.27 -5.11
CA VAL A 41 -14.01 11.37 -3.69
C VAL A 41 -15.26 12.24 -3.48
N PRO A 42 -15.39 13.42 -4.12
CA PRO A 42 -16.62 14.19 -4.00
C PRO A 42 -17.87 13.47 -4.51
N LEU A 43 -17.78 12.71 -5.62
CA LEU A 43 -18.90 11.91 -6.12
C LEU A 43 -19.38 10.89 -5.06
N ALA A 44 -18.44 10.22 -4.40
CA ALA A 44 -18.73 9.30 -3.31
C ALA A 44 -19.31 10.02 -2.07
N LEU A 45 -18.73 11.13 -1.65
CA LEU A 45 -19.18 11.85 -0.45
C LEU A 45 -20.58 12.45 -0.64
N VAL A 46 -20.86 13.05 -1.81
CA VAL A 46 -22.17 13.65 -2.11
C VAL A 46 -23.27 12.60 -2.15
N SER A 47 -22.98 11.39 -2.63
CA SER A 47 -23.97 10.30 -2.70
C SER A 47 -24.46 9.86 -1.32
N LEU A 48 -23.67 10.06 -0.25
CA LEU A 48 -23.98 9.67 1.13
C LEU A 48 -24.79 10.71 1.91
N ILE A 49 -24.79 11.97 1.49
CA ILE A 49 -25.39 13.07 2.26
C ILE A 49 -26.91 12.90 2.36
N GLY A 50 -27.40 12.78 3.61
CA GLY A 50 -28.83 12.68 3.94
C GLY A 50 -29.47 11.31 3.73
N ARG A 51 -28.70 10.29 3.28
CA ARG A 51 -29.19 8.93 2.96
C ARG A 51 -29.60 8.12 4.20
N SER A 52 -30.49 7.14 4.02
CA SER A 52 -30.78 6.12 5.04
C SER A 52 -29.57 5.18 5.22
N VAL A 53 -29.59 4.33 6.26
CA VAL A 53 -28.54 3.31 6.47
C VAL A 53 -28.45 2.37 5.27
N GLY A 54 -29.57 1.80 4.82
CA GLY A 54 -29.58 0.94 3.62
C GLY A 54 -29.17 1.67 2.33
N GLY A 55 -29.54 2.94 2.18
CA GLY A 55 -29.12 3.74 1.02
C GLY A 55 -27.63 4.08 1.04
N ALA A 56 -27.05 4.33 2.21
CA ALA A 56 -25.62 4.56 2.40
C ALA A 56 -24.82 3.29 2.14
N PHE A 57 -25.30 2.15 2.67
CA PHE A 57 -24.71 0.84 2.40
C PHE A 57 -24.71 0.55 0.90
N LEU A 58 -25.86 0.66 0.22
CA LEU A 58 -25.94 0.43 -1.22
C LEU A 58 -25.02 1.36 -2.03
N ALA A 59 -25.02 2.66 -1.73
CA ALA A 59 -24.18 3.63 -2.45
C ALA A 59 -22.69 3.41 -2.17
N GLY A 60 -22.30 3.08 -0.94
CA GLY A 60 -20.91 2.77 -0.58
C GLY A 60 -20.43 1.44 -1.18
N THR A 61 -21.27 0.41 -1.16
CA THR A 61 -20.98 -0.88 -1.82
C THR A 61 -20.87 -0.72 -3.33
N ALA A 62 -21.73 0.09 -3.96
CA ALA A 62 -21.63 0.35 -5.40
C ALA A 62 -20.34 1.10 -5.77
N TYR A 63 -19.92 2.07 -4.96
CA TYR A 63 -18.63 2.76 -5.10
C TYR A 63 -17.46 1.77 -4.97
N GLY A 64 -17.45 0.98 -3.89
CA GLY A 64 -16.41 -0.01 -3.65
C GLY A 64 -16.33 -1.06 -4.75
N ALA A 65 -17.47 -1.60 -5.18
CA ALA A 65 -17.52 -2.60 -6.26
C ALA A 65 -16.98 -2.03 -7.57
N ALA A 66 -17.41 -0.82 -7.96
CA ALA A 66 -16.92 -0.15 -9.17
C ALA A 66 -15.40 0.09 -9.13
N PHE A 67 -14.86 0.44 -7.97
CA PHE A 67 -13.43 0.65 -7.78
C PHE A 67 -12.65 -0.69 -7.78
N PHE A 68 -12.98 -1.62 -6.88
CA PHE A 68 -12.18 -2.83 -6.67
C PHE A 68 -12.29 -3.82 -7.84
N LEU A 69 -13.46 -4.00 -8.46
CA LEU A 69 -13.57 -4.88 -9.63
C LEU A 69 -12.60 -4.49 -10.73
N VAL A 70 -12.35 -3.19 -10.92
CA VAL A 70 -11.41 -2.70 -11.91
C VAL A 70 -9.99 -2.65 -11.35
N ASN A 71 -9.78 -2.03 -10.19
CA ASN A 71 -8.45 -1.76 -9.67
C ASN A 71 -7.66 -3.03 -9.33
N VAL A 72 -8.34 -4.10 -8.89
CA VAL A 72 -7.71 -5.38 -8.55
C VAL A 72 -7.98 -6.48 -9.60
N SER A 73 -8.36 -6.10 -10.82
CA SER A 73 -8.65 -7.05 -11.89
C SER A 73 -7.47 -7.96 -12.25
N PHE A 74 -6.24 -7.53 -11.94
CA PHE A 74 -5.03 -8.34 -12.08
C PHE A 74 -5.11 -9.66 -11.30
N THR A 75 -5.83 -9.70 -10.17
CA THR A 75 -6.00 -10.94 -9.38
C THR A 75 -6.75 -12.03 -10.15
N ALA A 76 -7.60 -11.65 -11.11
CA ALA A 76 -8.30 -12.61 -11.97
C ALA A 76 -7.36 -13.34 -12.94
N ARG A 77 -6.22 -12.72 -13.29
CA ARG A 77 -5.19 -13.32 -14.15
C ARG A 77 -4.50 -14.50 -13.46
N TYR A 78 -4.17 -14.32 -12.19
CA TYR A 78 -3.46 -15.30 -11.38
C TYR A 78 -4.39 -16.35 -10.77
N LEU A 79 -5.41 -15.90 -10.04
CA LEU A 79 -6.27 -16.77 -9.22
C LEU A 79 -7.58 -17.17 -9.90
N GLY A 80 -7.88 -16.58 -11.06
CA GLY A 80 -9.14 -16.76 -11.76
C GLY A 80 -10.28 -15.86 -11.24
N PRO A 81 -11.47 -15.94 -11.86
CA PRO A 81 -12.55 -15.01 -11.60
C PRO A 81 -13.15 -15.14 -10.20
N VAL A 82 -13.12 -16.32 -9.59
CA VAL A 82 -13.76 -16.57 -8.29
C VAL A 82 -13.07 -15.81 -7.15
N PRO A 83 -11.74 -15.91 -6.94
CA PRO A 83 -11.06 -15.13 -5.89
C PRO A 83 -11.10 -13.63 -6.14
N TRP A 84 -10.97 -13.19 -7.39
CA TRP A 84 -11.11 -11.78 -7.75
C TRP A 84 -12.48 -11.21 -7.36
N LEU A 85 -13.57 -11.92 -7.69
CA LEU A 85 -14.92 -11.53 -7.30
C LEU A 85 -15.11 -11.57 -5.78
N ALA A 86 -14.60 -12.61 -5.11
CA ALA A 86 -14.70 -12.74 -3.66
C ALA A 86 -14.01 -11.57 -2.93
N LEU A 87 -12.77 -11.25 -3.32
CA LEU A 87 -12.02 -10.12 -2.78
C LEU A 87 -12.75 -8.80 -3.08
N SER A 88 -13.09 -8.55 -4.34
CA SER A 88 -13.75 -7.30 -4.75
C SER A 88 -15.09 -7.07 -4.06
N VAL A 89 -15.89 -8.13 -3.87
CA VAL A 89 -17.19 -8.06 -3.18
C VAL A 89 -17.00 -7.84 -1.68
N LEU A 90 -16.07 -8.53 -1.04
CA LEU A 90 -15.76 -8.32 0.38
C LEU A 90 -15.35 -6.87 0.62
N GLU A 91 -14.41 -6.37 -0.16
CA GLU A 91 -13.92 -5.00 -0.12
C GLU A 91 -15.03 -3.95 -0.36
N ALA A 92 -15.92 -4.23 -1.32
CA ALA A 92 -17.09 -3.41 -1.57
C ALA A 92 -18.04 -3.38 -0.38
N VAL A 93 -18.33 -4.54 0.23
CA VAL A 93 -19.23 -4.63 1.39
C VAL A 93 -18.67 -3.91 2.61
N LEU A 94 -17.37 -4.08 2.91
CA LEU A 94 -16.71 -3.35 3.99
C LEU A 94 -16.75 -1.84 3.75
N THR A 95 -16.54 -1.41 2.49
CA THR A 95 -16.69 -0.01 2.09
C THR A 95 -18.11 0.51 2.29
N GLY A 96 -19.13 -0.27 1.91
CA GLY A 96 -20.53 0.05 2.14
C GLY A 96 -20.89 0.16 3.63
N ALA A 97 -20.37 -0.75 4.45
CA ALA A 97 -20.57 -0.72 5.90
C ALA A 97 -19.95 0.54 6.52
N ALA A 98 -18.72 0.89 6.13
CA ALA A 98 -18.05 2.08 6.63
C ALA A 98 -18.70 3.40 6.14
N ALA A 99 -19.29 3.41 4.95
CA ALA A 99 -20.02 4.56 4.41
C ALA A 99 -21.23 4.99 5.27
N ILE A 100 -21.76 4.07 6.10
CA ILE A 100 -22.80 4.38 7.09
C ILE A 100 -22.29 5.38 8.12
N LEU A 101 -21.03 5.25 8.56
CA LEU A 101 -20.40 6.14 9.55
C LEU A 101 -20.26 7.57 8.99
N ILE A 102 -19.81 7.70 7.75
CA ILE A 102 -19.71 9.00 7.05
C ILE A 102 -21.11 9.63 6.89
N THR A 103 -22.11 8.83 6.54
CA THR A 103 -23.51 9.29 6.47
C THR A 103 -24.01 9.80 7.83
N TRP A 104 -23.61 9.16 8.92
CA TRP A 104 -23.92 9.62 10.27
C TRP A 104 -23.15 10.89 10.65
N ALA A 105 -21.91 11.08 10.19
CA ALA A 105 -21.17 12.33 10.40
C ALA A 105 -21.92 13.52 9.77
N TYR A 106 -22.30 13.41 8.50
CA TYR A 106 -23.13 14.41 7.79
C TYR A 106 -24.50 14.65 8.45
N ARG A 107 -24.99 13.69 9.24
CA ARG A 107 -26.26 13.79 9.96
C ARG A 107 -26.10 14.41 11.35
N TRP A 108 -25.12 13.98 12.13
CA TRP A 108 -25.04 14.29 13.56
C TRP A 108 -24.17 15.50 13.84
N VAL A 109 -23.05 15.69 13.13
CA VAL A 109 -22.13 16.81 13.42
C VAL A 109 -22.82 18.17 13.25
N PRO A 110 -23.52 18.47 12.14
CA PRO A 110 -24.21 19.76 11.99
C PRO A 110 -25.40 19.95 12.95
N ARG A 111 -25.96 18.86 13.49
CA ARG A 111 -27.05 18.92 14.49
C ARG A 111 -26.52 19.18 15.89
N ALA A 112 -25.41 18.52 16.23
CA ALA A 112 -24.74 18.66 17.52
C ALA A 112 -24.08 20.03 17.62
N LEU A 113 -23.29 20.42 16.61
CA LEU A 113 -22.55 21.68 16.57
C LEU A 113 -23.21 22.63 15.56
N ARG A 114 -24.07 23.52 16.06
CA ARG A 114 -24.75 24.51 15.24
C ARG A 114 -23.80 25.64 14.87
N GLY A 115 -23.94 26.17 13.66
CA GLY A 115 -23.15 27.30 13.16
C GLY A 115 -22.37 26.96 11.90
N LEU A 116 -21.80 28.00 11.28
CA LEU A 116 -21.07 27.88 10.03
C LEU A 116 -19.70 27.20 10.23
N TRP A 117 -18.92 27.64 11.22
CA TRP A 117 -17.56 27.16 11.43
C TRP A 117 -17.46 25.66 11.78
N PRO A 118 -18.28 25.08 12.67
CA PRO A 118 -18.26 23.64 12.89
C PRO A 118 -18.60 22.83 11.63
N ARG A 119 -19.43 23.38 10.75
CA ARG A 119 -19.77 22.76 9.47
C ARG A 119 -18.61 22.83 8.47
N LEU A 120 -17.84 23.92 8.45
CA LEU A 120 -16.71 24.10 7.54
C LEU A 120 -15.41 23.45 8.04
N ILE A 121 -15.29 23.18 9.33
CA ILE A 121 -14.05 22.66 9.94
C ILE A 121 -14.27 21.26 10.53
N VAL A 122 -15.14 21.13 11.53
CA VAL A 122 -15.29 19.89 12.29
C VAL A 122 -15.88 18.76 11.45
N LEU A 123 -16.91 19.05 10.65
CA LEU A 123 -17.53 18.02 9.80
C LEU A 123 -16.53 17.44 8.77
N PRO A 124 -15.79 18.25 7.98
CA PRO A 124 -14.76 17.73 7.08
C PRO A 124 -13.67 16.91 7.78
N LEU A 125 -13.21 17.33 8.96
CA LEU A 125 -12.22 16.57 9.75
C LEU A 125 -12.74 15.19 10.14
N VAL A 126 -13.98 15.11 10.64
CA VAL A 126 -14.61 13.82 11.01
C VAL A 126 -14.83 12.96 9.76
N VAL A 127 -15.25 13.54 8.63
CA VAL A 127 -15.45 12.79 7.37
C VAL A 127 -14.13 12.22 6.86
N ALA A 128 -13.06 13.01 6.85
CA ALA A 128 -11.73 12.58 6.42
C ALA A 128 -11.17 11.46 7.31
N GLY A 129 -11.29 11.57 8.63
CA GLY A 129 -10.81 10.52 9.52
C GLY A 129 -11.66 9.25 9.49
N LEU A 130 -12.97 9.35 9.24
CA LEU A 130 -13.82 8.17 8.97
C LEU A 130 -13.51 7.50 7.62
N TRP A 131 -13.01 8.25 6.63
CA TRP A 131 -12.50 7.67 5.40
C TRP A 131 -11.21 6.90 5.65
N VAL A 132 -10.28 7.46 6.43
CA VAL A 132 -9.06 6.74 6.83
C VAL A 132 -9.40 5.50 7.66
N LEU A 133 -10.37 5.58 8.58
CA LEU A 133 -10.88 4.40 9.30
C LEU A 133 -11.40 3.33 8.35
N ARG A 134 -12.11 3.73 7.28
CA ARG A 134 -12.57 2.81 6.23
C ARG A 134 -11.39 2.13 5.53
N GLU A 135 -10.37 2.89 5.14
CA GLU A 135 -9.18 2.35 4.48
C GLU A 135 -8.39 1.41 5.40
N GLN A 136 -8.26 1.75 6.69
CA GLN A 136 -7.63 0.89 7.67
C GLN A 136 -8.42 -0.40 7.88
N TRP A 137 -9.75 -0.31 8.01
CA TRP A 137 -10.58 -1.49 8.25
C TRP A 137 -10.49 -2.48 7.09
N VAL A 138 -10.60 -2.00 5.85
CA VAL A 138 -10.32 -2.74 4.62
C VAL A 138 -8.89 -3.31 4.62
N GLY A 139 -7.93 -2.47 5.01
CA GLY A 139 -6.51 -2.79 4.97
C GLY A 139 -6.04 -3.78 6.02
N THR A 140 -6.81 -4.06 7.07
CA THR A 140 -6.39 -4.95 8.17
C THR A 140 -7.34 -6.10 8.45
N PHE A 141 -8.53 -6.14 7.85
CA PHE A 141 -9.55 -7.14 8.15
C PHE A 141 -10.26 -7.66 6.89
N PRO A 142 -10.54 -8.98 6.80
CA PRO A 142 -10.06 -10.08 7.66
C PRO A 142 -8.65 -10.55 7.25
N TYR A 143 -8.03 -11.42 8.06
CA TYR A 143 -6.77 -12.12 7.71
C TYR A 143 -5.60 -11.21 7.35
N GLY A 144 -5.48 -10.05 8.02
CA GLY A 144 -4.45 -9.06 7.71
C GLY A 144 -4.86 -8.04 6.64
N GLY A 145 -6.03 -8.20 6.01
CA GLY A 145 -6.65 -7.24 5.09
C GLY A 145 -5.89 -6.99 3.79
N PHE A 146 -6.35 -5.99 3.02
CA PHE A 146 -5.81 -5.68 1.69
C PHE A 146 -5.64 -4.16 1.49
N PRO A 147 -4.58 -3.52 2.03
CA PRO A 147 -4.41 -2.06 2.08
C PRO A 147 -3.99 -1.46 0.72
N TRP A 148 -4.51 -1.99 -0.39
CA TRP A 148 -4.14 -1.62 -1.75
C TRP A 148 -4.85 -0.34 -2.23
N GLY A 149 -6.12 -0.18 -1.87
CA GLY A 149 -7.01 0.90 -2.34
C GLY A 149 -6.90 2.22 -1.57
N ARG A 150 -5.67 2.64 -1.20
CA ARG A 150 -5.43 3.84 -0.38
C ARG A 150 -5.34 5.10 -1.23
N VAL A 151 -6.09 6.14 -0.86
CA VAL A 151 -6.03 7.44 -1.55
C VAL A 151 -4.62 8.04 -1.50
N GLY A 152 -3.85 7.83 -0.43
CA GLY A 152 -2.49 8.37 -0.30
C GLY A 152 -1.54 7.97 -1.44
N VAL A 153 -1.64 6.72 -1.93
CA VAL A 153 -0.78 6.18 -3.00
C VAL A 153 -0.96 6.92 -4.31
N THR A 154 -2.19 7.37 -4.59
CA THR A 154 -2.50 8.11 -5.83
C THR A 154 -1.75 9.45 -5.94
N GLN A 155 -1.22 9.96 -4.82
CA GLN A 155 -0.55 11.26 -4.76
C GLN A 155 0.98 11.18 -4.90
N VAL A 156 1.54 9.97 -5.05
CA VAL A 156 3.00 9.76 -5.16
C VAL A 156 3.61 10.50 -6.35
N ASN A 157 2.85 10.65 -7.45
CA ASN A 157 3.27 11.41 -8.63
C ASN A 157 2.71 12.85 -8.64
N GLY A 158 2.04 13.25 -7.55
CA GLY A 158 1.33 14.52 -7.42
C GLY A 158 2.07 15.52 -6.53
N PRO A 159 1.52 16.74 -6.40
CA PRO A 159 2.13 17.82 -5.62
C PRO A 159 2.15 17.53 -4.11
N PHE A 160 1.34 16.58 -3.63
CA PHE A 160 1.30 16.20 -2.21
C PHE A 160 2.30 15.09 -1.85
N ALA A 161 3.08 14.58 -2.81
CA ALA A 161 4.07 13.54 -2.55
C ALA A 161 5.02 13.88 -1.38
N PRO A 162 5.55 15.11 -1.24
CA PRO A 162 6.41 15.46 -0.10
C PRO A 162 5.78 15.27 1.28
N LEU A 163 4.44 15.38 1.39
CA LEU A 163 3.73 15.16 2.66
C LEU A 163 3.81 13.72 3.14
N LEU A 164 4.10 12.74 2.28
CA LEU A 164 4.30 11.35 2.68
C LEU A 164 5.35 11.25 3.78
N SER A 165 6.44 12.01 3.69
CA SER A 165 7.50 12.07 4.71
C SER A 165 7.07 12.69 6.05
N TRP A 166 5.95 13.43 6.08
CA TRP A 166 5.44 14.08 7.29
C TRP A 166 4.37 13.28 8.01
N ILE A 167 3.43 12.71 7.25
CA ILE A 167 2.17 12.16 7.79
C ILE A 167 1.83 10.78 7.22
N GLY A 168 2.71 10.20 6.40
CA GLY A 168 2.53 8.91 5.77
C GLY A 168 1.36 8.85 4.77
N MET A 169 1.16 7.68 4.16
CA MET A 169 0.10 7.50 3.16
C MET A 169 -1.30 7.75 3.73
N SER A 170 -1.58 7.29 4.96
CA SER A 170 -2.87 7.53 5.62
C SER A 170 -3.12 9.02 5.88
N GLY A 171 -2.09 9.77 6.26
CA GLY A 171 -2.21 11.21 6.47
C GLY A 171 -2.41 11.98 5.17
N VAL A 172 -1.73 11.60 4.09
CA VAL A 172 -1.97 12.19 2.77
C VAL A 172 -3.40 11.89 2.31
N GLY A 173 -3.87 10.65 2.49
CA GLY A 173 -5.28 10.29 2.26
C GLY A 173 -6.25 11.16 3.06
N PHE A 174 -5.97 11.38 4.35
CA PHE A 174 -6.74 12.29 5.20
C PHE A 174 -6.82 13.70 4.63
N VAL A 175 -5.67 14.30 4.25
CA VAL A 175 -5.61 15.68 3.73
C VAL A 175 -6.42 15.80 2.43
N VAL A 176 -6.29 14.85 1.51
CA VAL A 176 -7.03 14.89 0.24
C VAL A 176 -8.55 14.81 0.47
N VAL A 177 -9.00 13.88 1.32
CA VAL A 177 -10.42 13.73 1.63
C VAL A 177 -10.94 14.94 2.43
N LEU A 178 -10.13 15.52 3.30
CA LEU A 178 -10.44 16.74 4.04
C LEU A 178 -10.71 17.91 3.08
N LEU A 179 -9.82 18.12 2.10
CA LEU A 179 -10.00 19.16 1.08
C LEU A 179 -11.29 18.93 0.27
N CYS A 180 -11.57 17.68 -0.13
CA CYS A 180 -12.79 17.32 -0.84
C CYS A 180 -14.06 17.60 -0.01
N ALA A 181 -14.09 17.12 1.24
CA ALA A 181 -15.24 17.30 2.13
C ALA A 181 -15.46 18.77 2.49
N ALA A 182 -14.39 19.54 2.70
CA ALA A 182 -14.48 20.95 3.00
C ALA A 182 -14.98 21.76 1.78
N ALA A 183 -14.50 21.45 0.57
CA ALA A 183 -15.01 22.07 -0.66
C ALA A 183 -16.50 21.80 -0.86
N ILE A 184 -16.97 20.58 -0.62
CA ILE A 184 -18.40 20.24 -0.64
C ILE A 184 -19.18 21.11 0.35
N GLU A 185 -18.73 21.22 1.60
CA GLU A 185 -19.44 21.99 2.62
C GLU A 185 -19.40 23.51 2.37
N TYR A 186 -18.30 24.03 1.83
CA TYR A 186 -18.18 25.42 1.41
C TYR A 186 -19.25 25.80 0.37
N VAL A 187 -19.44 24.96 -0.64
CA VAL A 187 -20.50 25.13 -1.65
C VAL A 187 -21.88 24.98 -1.03
N ARG A 188 -22.11 23.93 -0.24
CA ARG A 188 -23.43 23.63 0.36
C ARG A 188 -23.88 24.65 1.41
N ALA A 189 -22.94 25.36 2.02
CA ALA A 189 -23.22 26.43 2.97
C ALA A 189 -23.34 27.81 2.30
N HIS A 190 -23.28 27.87 0.95
CA HIS A 190 -23.28 29.12 0.17
C HIS A 190 -22.27 30.14 0.69
N SER A 191 -21.12 29.66 1.16
CA SER A 191 -20.14 30.47 1.90
C SER A 191 -19.25 31.33 1.00
N PHE A 192 -19.36 31.17 -0.32
CA PHE A 192 -18.70 32.01 -1.34
C PHE A 192 -19.02 33.51 -1.26
N LYS A 193 -20.01 33.91 -0.45
CA LYS A 193 -20.33 35.32 -0.19
C LYS A 193 -19.34 36.01 0.77
N ASP A 194 -18.59 35.25 1.56
CA ASP A 194 -17.57 35.78 2.48
C ASP A 194 -16.26 35.01 2.30
N VAL A 195 -15.25 35.68 1.73
CA VAL A 195 -13.93 35.09 1.44
C VAL A 195 -13.27 34.50 2.69
N ARG A 196 -13.55 35.01 3.90
CA ARG A 196 -13.00 34.50 5.16
C ARG A 196 -13.39 33.06 5.45
N THR A 197 -14.51 32.61 4.89
CA THR A 197 -14.98 31.22 5.07
C THR A 197 -14.21 30.21 4.22
N ALA A 198 -13.46 30.67 3.21
CA ALA A 198 -12.55 29.83 2.44
C ALA A 198 -11.21 29.60 3.17
N LEU A 199 -10.90 30.43 4.18
CA LEU A 199 -9.61 30.43 4.88
C LEU A 199 -9.18 29.04 5.38
N PRO A 200 -10.02 28.21 6.01
CA PRO A 200 -9.59 26.89 6.48
C PRO A 200 -9.10 25.98 5.34
N ILE A 201 -9.82 25.99 4.22
CA ILE A 201 -9.48 25.14 3.05
C ILE A 201 -8.22 25.66 2.38
N VAL A 202 -8.13 26.98 2.18
CA VAL A 202 -6.98 27.63 1.55
C VAL A 202 -5.72 27.42 2.39
N VAL A 203 -5.81 27.52 3.72
CA VAL A 203 -4.67 27.27 4.61
C VAL A 203 -4.21 25.82 4.53
N VAL A 204 -5.12 24.85 4.61
CA VAL A 204 -4.77 23.43 4.50
C VAL A 204 -4.15 23.14 3.14
N ALA A 205 -4.74 23.65 2.05
CA ALA A 205 -4.20 23.47 0.70
C ALA A 205 -2.82 24.14 0.56
N ALA A 206 -2.67 25.39 1.00
CA ALA A 206 -1.40 26.11 0.91
C ALA A 206 -0.29 25.39 1.68
N ILE A 207 -0.56 24.92 2.91
CA ILE A 207 0.39 24.11 3.67
C ILE A 207 0.71 22.82 2.90
N ALA A 208 -0.32 22.11 2.41
CA ALA A 208 -0.14 20.85 1.70
C ALA A 208 0.70 20.99 0.41
N PHE A 209 0.55 22.09 -0.32
CA PHE A 209 1.30 22.37 -1.55
C PHE A 209 2.71 22.94 -1.30
N ALA A 210 2.90 23.71 -0.23
CA ALA A 210 4.16 24.40 0.03
C ALA A 210 5.11 23.62 0.95
N MET A 211 4.65 22.56 1.61
CA MET A 211 5.47 21.79 2.54
C MET A 211 6.54 20.99 1.78
N PRO A 212 7.84 21.25 2.00
CA PRO A 212 8.90 20.43 1.42
C PRO A 212 8.95 19.05 2.09
N ALA A 213 9.66 18.10 1.48
CA ALA A 213 9.89 16.80 2.11
C ALA A 213 10.67 16.97 3.42
N TYR A 214 10.39 16.11 4.39
CA TYR A 214 11.09 16.07 5.66
C TYR A 214 12.57 15.71 5.43
N GLY A 215 13.48 16.52 5.98
CA GLY A 215 14.91 16.31 5.82
C GLY A 215 15.44 15.17 6.69
N THR A 216 16.02 14.14 6.07
CA THR A 216 16.94 13.18 6.72
C THR A 216 18.41 13.62 6.55
N ALA A 217 19.36 12.95 7.22
CA ALA A 217 20.79 13.24 7.11
C ALA A 217 21.46 12.30 6.10
N ALA A 218 22.45 12.80 5.35
CA ALA A 218 23.24 11.95 4.44
C ALA A 218 24.18 11.04 5.25
N ALA A 219 24.27 9.77 4.86
CA ALA A 219 25.06 8.76 5.57
C ALA A 219 26.05 8.02 4.64
N GLY A 220 26.37 8.61 3.48
CA GLY A 220 27.23 8.01 2.47
C GLY A 220 26.43 7.41 1.32
N THR A 221 27.06 6.47 0.61
CA THR A 221 26.50 5.78 -0.56
C THR A 221 26.87 4.31 -0.48
N LEU A 222 26.03 3.45 -1.05
CA LEU A 222 26.29 2.03 -1.23
C LEU A 222 26.15 1.70 -2.72
N ARG A 223 27.17 1.08 -3.33
CA ARG A 223 27.10 0.69 -4.75
C ARG A 223 26.41 -0.65 -4.87
N ILE A 224 25.17 -0.66 -5.32
CA ILE A 224 24.32 -1.85 -5.37
C ILE A 224 24.15 -2.32 -6.82
N GLY A 225 24.56 -3.56 -7.09
CA GLY A 225 24.19 -4.29 -8.30
C GLY A 225 22.80 -4.89 -8.14
N SER A 226 21.87 -4.60 -9.05
CA SER A 226 20.49 -5.10 -9.01
C SER A 226 20.16 -5.83 -10.30
N VAL A 227 19.72 -7.09 -10.22
CA VAL A 227 19.56 -7.94 -11.42
C VAL A 227 18.13 -8.43 -11.57
N GLN A 228 17.59 -8.27 -12.76
CA GLN A 228 16.30 -8.80 -13.18
C GLN A 228 16.52 -9.88 -14.24
N GLY A 229 16.45 -11.16 -13.84
CA GLY A 229 16.66 -12.28 -14.74
C GLY A 229 15.58 -12.47 -15.82
N ASN A 230 14.35 -11.98 -15.59
CA ASN A 230 13.18 -12.25 -16.44
C ASN A 230 12.93 -13.75 -16.70
N GLY A 231 13.18 -14.58 -15.68
CA GLY A 231 13.00 -16.03 -15.74
C GLY A 231 11.54 -16.48 -15.67
N PRO A 232 11.26 -17.79 -15.87
CA PRO A 232 9.93 -18.37 -15.77
C PRO A 232 9.46 -18.49 -14.31
N ALA A 233 9.19 -17.35 -13.66
CA ALA A 233 8.93 -17.26 -12.22
C ALA A 233 7.45 -17.40 -11.82
N GLY A 234 6.53 -17.46 -12.78
CA GLY A 234 5.10 -17.65 -12.51
C GLY A 234 4.79 -19.08 -12.07
N TYR A 235 3.70 -19.25 -11.32
CA TYR A 235 3.26 -20.55 -10.82
C TYR A 235 2.95 -21.52 -11.97
N PHE A 236 2.40 -21.01 -13.07
CA PHE A 236 2.02 -21.78 -14.25
C PHE A 236 3.05 -21.75 -15.39
N ASP A 237 4.22 -21.13 -15.17
CA ASP A 237 5.28 -21.15 -16.17
C ASP A 237 5.87 -22.56 -16.31
N GLN A 238 6.00 -23.04 -17.55
CA GLN A 238 6.72 -24.28 -17.82
C GLN A 238 8.23 -24.04 -17.67
N ARG A 239 8.86 -24.73 -16.72
CA ARG A 239 10.29 -24.57 -16.44
C ARG A 239 10.97 -25.86 -16.03
N THR A 240 12.25 -25.96 -16.36
CA THR A 240 13.14 -26.99 -15.82
C THR A 240 13.70 -26.55 -14.48
N ARG A 241 14.15 -27.51 -13.67
CA ARG A 241 14.91 -27.23 -12.46
C ARG A 241 16.18 -26.44 -12.81
N GLY A 242 16.47 -25.40 -12.03
CA GLY A 242 17.58 -24.46 -12.23
C GLY A 242 17.26 -23.26 -13.13
N ALA A 243 16.14 -23.26 -13.86
CA ALA A 243 15.89 -22.24 -14.88
C ALA A 243 15.83 -20.80 -14.33
N LEU A 244 15.37 -20.61 -13.09
CA LEU A 244 15.35 -19.30 -12.44
C LEU A 244 16.77 -18.84 -12.06
N LEU A 245 17.54 -19.74 -11.44
CA LEU A 245 18.93 -19.49 -11.09
C LEU A 245 19.76 -19.15 -12.34
N ASP A 246 19.61 -19.92 -13.41
CA ASP A 246 20.31 -19.71 -14.68
C ASP A 246 19.95 -18.37 -15.31
N ALA A 247 18.67 -17.97 -15.27
CA ALA A 247 18.23 -16.67 -15.77
C ALA A 247 18.87 -15.51 -15.00
N GLN A 248 18.95 -15.62 -13.66
CA GLN A 248 19.60 -14.61 -12.83
C GLN A 248 21.12 -14.55 -13.07
N LEU A 249 21.78 -15.71 -13.15
CA LEU A 249 23.21 -15.78 -13.45
C LEU A 249 23.53 -15.13 -14.79
N LYS A 250 22.76 -15.47 -15.84
CA LYS A 250 22.94 -14.90 -17.18
C LYS A 250 22.75 -13.39 -17.19
N ALA A 251 21.71 -12.88 -16.53
CA ALA A 251 21.50 -11.42 -16.44
C ALA A 251 22.59 -10.72 -15.62
N THR A 252 23.18 -11.41 -14.64
CA THR A 252 24.28 -10.89 -13.81
C THR A 252 25.58 -10.74 -14.61
N GLU A 253 25.80 -11.51 -15.68
CA GLU A 253 27.02 -11.44 -16.51
C GLU A 253 27.32 -10.03 -17.02
N ALA A 254 26.28 -9.24 -17.30
CA ALA A 254 26.41 -7.88 -17.81
C ALA A 254 27.12 -6.91 -16.84
N ILE A 255 27.14 -7.23 -15.55
CA ILE A 255 27.70 -6.39 -14.48
C ILE A 255 28.74 -7.15 -13.65
N ALA A 256 29.19 -8.32 -14.10
CA ALA A 256 30.05 -9.20 -13.30
C ALA A 256 31.45 -8.63 -13.05
N ASP A 257 31.92 -7.72 -13.92
CA ASP A 257 33.22 -7.06 -13.81
C ASP A 257 33.12 -5.65 -13.16
N ASP A 258 31.90 -5.19 -12.85
CA ASP A 258 31.68 -3.95 -12.14
C ASP A 258 31.98 -4.11 -10.65
N ARG A 259 32.59 -3.09 -10.04
CA ARG A 259 32.72 -3.05 -8.58
C ARG A 259 31.36 -2.76 -7.96
N MET A 260 30.99 -3.50 -6.92
CA MET A 260 29.79 -3.24 -6.14
C MET A 260 30.01 -3.68 -4.70
N ASP A 261 29.27 -3.11 -3.77
CA ASP A 261 29.30 -3.47 -2.36
C ASP A 261 28.28 -4.57 -2.03
N LEU A 262 27.24 -4.72 -2.86
CA LEU A 262 26.19 -5.72 -2.73
C LEU A 262 25.59 -6.07 -4.10
N LEU A 263 25.37 -7.35 -4.37
CA LEU A 263 24.51 -7.82 -5.47
C LEU A 263 23.14 -8.22 -4.92
N VAL A 264 22.05 -7.75 -5.52
CA VAL A 264 20.68 -8.05 -5.13
C VAL A 264 19.94 -8.77 -6.26
N TRP A 265 19.32 -9.90 -5.91
CA TRP A 265 18.38 -10.63 -6.76
C TRP A 265 16.95 -10.51 -6.23
N PRO A 266 15.92 -10.67 -7.08
CA PRO A 266 14.52 -10.54 -6.69
C PRO A 266 13.99 -11.75 -5.89
N GLU A 267 12.74 -11.63 -5.43
CA GLU A 267 12.02 -12.72 -4.76
C GLU A 267 11.90 -13.92 -5.68
N GLY A 268 12.19 -15.12 -5.17
CA GLY A 268 12.16 -16.34 -6.00
C GLY A 268 13.17 -16.32 -7.15
N GLY A 269 14.23 -15.52 -7.08
CA GLY A 269 15.36 -15.58 -8.03
C GLY A 269 16.10 -16.93 -8.00
N ILE A 270 15.88 -17.72 -6.95
CA ILE A 270 16.42 -19.07 -6.79
C ILE A 270 15.26 -20.05 -6.58
N ASP A 271 15.25 -21.15 -7.34
CA ASP A 271 14.18 -22.15 -7.35
C ASP A 271 14.39 -23.29 -6.34
N SER A 272 15.46 -23.26 -5.55
CA SER A 272 15.74 -24.23 -4.49
C SER A 272 16.34 -23.57 -3.25
N ASP A 273 16.16 -24.20 -2.09
CA ASP A 273 16.72 -23.73 -0.82
C ASP A 273 18.26 -23.85 -0.84
N PRO A 274 19.02 -22.75 -0.84
CA PRO A 274 20.48 -22.80 -0.89
C PRO A 274 21.10 -23.34 0.40
N THR A 275 20.37 -23.38 1.52
CA THR A 275 20.86 -23.96 2.78
C THR A 275 20.80 -25.50 2.75
N ALA A 276 19.93 -26.07 1.92
CA ALA A 276 19.76 -27.51 1.76
C ALA A 276 20.37 -28.05 0.44
N ASN A 277 20.54 -27.21 -0.57
CA ASN A 277 21.05 -27.58 -1.89
C ASN A 277 22.51 -27.15 -2.07
N ARG A 278 23.44 -28.11 -1.93
CA ARG A 278 24.89 -27.86 -2.08
C ARG A 278 25.29 -27.32 -3.45
N THR A 279 24.60 -27.70 -4.53
CA THR A 279 24.91 -27.19 -5.87
C THR A 279 24.59 -25.71 -5.98
N THR A 280 23.43 -25.31 -5.48
CA THR A 280 23.04 -23.90 -5.42
C THR A 280 23.98 -23.10 -4.53
N ALA A 281 24.31 -23.62 -3.33
CA ALA A 281 25.27 -22.99 -2.43
C ALA A 281 26.63 -22.75 -3.10
N ALA A 282 27.20 -23.78 -3.73
CA ALA A 282 28.48 -23.66 -4.43
C ALA A 282 28.43 -22.67 -5.61
N THR A 283 27.28 -22.55 -6.26
CA THR A 283 27.05 -21.59 -7.34
C THR A 283 27.03 -20.16 -6.81
N LEU A 284 26.36 -19.92 -5.69
CA LEU A 284 26.35 -18.62 -5.00
C LEU A 284 27.75 -18.24 -4.48
N ASP A 285 28.48 -19.20 -3.91
CA ASP A 285 29.88 -18.98 -3.50
C ASP A 285 30.76 -18.60 -4.69
N SER A 286 30.65 -19.31 -5.81
CA SER A 286 31.40 -18.98 -7.02
C SER A 286 31.04 -17.61 -7.57
N LEU A 287 29.76 -17.24 -7.56
CA LEU A 287 29.29 -15.93 -8.03
C LEU A 287 29.81 -14.80 -7.14
N SER A 288 29.64 -14.93 -5.83
CA SER A 288 30.08 -13.93 -4.86
C SER A 288 31.60 -13.74 -4.90
N ASN A 289 32.38 -14.82 -5.04
CA ASN A 289 33.82 -14.74 -5.24
C ASN A 289 34.20 -14.06 -6.56
N ARG A 290 33.46 -14.31 -7.65
CA ARG A 290 33.72 -13.69 -8.96
C ARG A 290 33.49 -12.18 -8.93
N ILE A 291 32.38 -11.75 -8.33
CA ILE A 291 31.99 -10.34 -8.25
C ILE A 291 32.78 -9.60 -7.16
N GLY A 292 33.24 -10.33 -6.14
CA GLY A 292 33.94 -9.76 -4.99
C GLY A 292 33.01 -9.01 -4.02
N ALA A 293 31.73 -9.37 -3.99
CA ALA A 293 30.71 -8.75 -3.13
C ALA A 293 29.74 -9.79 -2.53
N PRO A 294 29.18 -9.55 -1.33
CA PRO A 294 28.07 -10.34 -0.79
C PRO A 294 26.82 -10.30 -1.69
N LEU A 295 25.95 -11.30 -1.53
CA LEU A 295 24.71 -11.41 -2.30
C LEU A 295 23.50 -11.30 -1.36
N LEU A 296 22.52 -10.48 -1.69
CA LEU A 296 21.19 -10.52 -1.09
C LEU A 296 20.25 -11.24 -2.06
N VAL A 297 20.02 -12.52 -1.78
CA VAL A 297 19.20 -13.42 -2.60
C VAL A 297 17.94 -13.83 -1.86
N ASN A 298 16.94 -14.34 -2.58
CA ASN A 298 15.71 -14.83 -1.97
C ASN A 298 15.33 -16.20 -2.53
N ALA A 299 14.87 -17.08 -1.63
CA ALA A 299 14.38 -18.40 -1.96
C ALA A 299 13.30 -18.85 -0.97
N ALA A 300 12.54 -19.88 -1.36
CA ALA A 300 11.76 -20.62 -0.39
C ALA A 300 12.67 -21.52 0.46
N THR A 301 12.60 -21.40 1.79
CA THR A 301 13.39 -22.22 2.72
C THR A 301 12.51 -23.15 3.55
N ALA A 302 13.07 -24.26 4.01
CA ALA A 302 12.37 -25.22 4.87
C ALA A 302 13.08 -25.37 6.22
N ARG A 303 12.34 -25.22 7.32
CA ARG A 303 12.84 -25.36 8.69
C ARG A 303 11.92 -26.29 9.47
N GLY A 304 12.26 -27.59 9.46
CA GLY A 304 11.36 -28.63 9.94
C GLY A 304 10.21 -28.85 8.96
N ASP A 305 8.98 -28.78 9.45
CA ASP A 305 7.73 -28.87 8.67
C ASP A 305 7.25 -27.51 8.13
N ARG A 306 7.91 -26.42 8.50
CA ARG A 306 7.55 -25.06 8.12
C ARG A 306 8.33 -24.59 6.91
N TYR A 307 7.65 -23.84 6.06
CA TYR A 307 8.24 -23.18 4.90
C TYR A 307 8.19 -21.67 5.06
N PHE A 308 9.24 -21.00 4.58
CA PHE A 308 9.34 -19.55 4.63
C PHE A 308 9.73 -19.00 3.25
N ASN A 309 9.35 -17.76 3.00
CA ASN A 309 9.88 -16.95 1.92
C ASN A 309 10.97 -16.07 2.51
N THR A 310 12.23 -16.37 2.19
CA THR A 310 13.39 -15.90 2.95
C THR A 310 14.33 -15.11 2.06
N SER A 311 14.60 -13.87 2.45
CA SER A 311 15.74 -13.09 1.97
C SER A 311 16.98 -13.44 2.79
N MET A 312 18.10 -13.69 2.12
CA MET A 312 19.34 -14.19 2.73
C MET A 312 20.51 -13.34 2.26
N LEU A 313 21.27 -12.80 3.21
CA LEU A 313 22.58 -12.23 2.95
C LEU A 313 23.60 -13.38 2.92
N TRP A 314 24.21 -13.57 1.75
CA TRP A 314 25.17 -14.62 1.47
C TRP A 314 26.58 -14.06 1.35
N GLU A 315 27.51 -14.64 2.10
CA GLU A 315 28.94 -14.34 2.01
C GLU A 315 29.72 -15.56 1.52
N PRO A 316 30.73 -15.37 0.66
CA PRO A 316 31.44 -16.46 0.02
C PRO A 316 32.19 -17.29 1.07
N GLY A 317 31.99 -18.61 1.05
CA GLY A 317 32.64 -19.54 1.97
C GLY A 317 32.09 -19.53 3.41
N LYS A 318 31.15 -18.64 3.73
CA LYS A 318 30.38 -18.64 4.99
C LYS A 318 28.94 -19.12 4.78
N GLY A 319 28.36 -18.87 3.60
CA GLY A 319 26.96 -19.12 3.33
C GLY A 319 26.06 -17.99 3.82
N VAL A 320 24.89 -18.32 4.35
CA VAL A 320 23.94 -17.34 4.89
C VAL A 320 24.45 -16.78 6.21
N VAL A 321 24.75 -15.47 6.25
CA VAL A 321 25.22 -14.77 7.46
C VAL A 321 24.11 -13.98 8.15
N ALA A 322 23.05 -13.62 7.42
CA ALA A 322 21.82 -13.01 7.95
C ALA A 322 20.63 -13.41 7.07
N SER A 323 19.43 -13.44 7.65
CA SER A 323 18.21 -13.76 6.91
C SER A 323 16.98 -13.09 7.48
N TYR A 324 16.03 -12.76 6.62
CA TYR A 324 14.72 -12.23 6.96
C TYR A 324 13.63 -13.10 6.31
N ASP A 325 12.64 -13.51 7.09
CA ASP A 325 11.47 -14.22 6.62
C ASP A 325 10.30 -13.25 6.46
N LYS A 326 9.60 -13.33 5.32
CA LYS A 326 8.44 -12.50 4.96
C LYS A 326 7.40 -12.47 6.09
N ILE A 327 7.04 -11.27 6.54
CA ILE A 327 6.07 -11.10 7.66
C ILE A 327 4.64 -11.30 7.18
N HIS A 328 4.28 -10.79 6.00
CA HIS A 328 2.93 -10.89 5.44
C HIS A 328 2.88 -11.79 4.21
N PRO A 329 2.83 -13.14 4.37
CA PRO A 329 2.43 -14.02 3.29
C PRO A 329 1.07 -13.61 2.71
N VAL A 330 0.91 -13.74 1.39
CA VAL A 330 -0.32 -13.39 0.67
C VAL A 330 -1.44 -14.40 0.97
N PRO A 331 -2.59 -13.99 1.53
CA PRO A 331 -3.73 -14.87 1.71
C PRO A 331 -4.23 -15.41 0.37
N PHE A 332 -4.48 -16.72 0.30
CA PHE A 332 -4.88 -17.46 -0.91
C PHE A 332 -3.87 -17.42 -2.07
N GLY A 333 -2.66 -16.91 -1.85
CA GLY A 333 -1.54 -17.02 -2.80
C GLY A 333 -0.39 -17.84 -2.22
N GLU A 334 -0.07 -17.61 -0.95
CA GLU A 334 1.08 -18.19 -0.25
C GLU A 334 0.67 -19.05 0.95
N TYR A 335 -0.54 -18.86 1.47
CA TYR A 335 -1.16 -19.70 2.50
C TYR A 335 -2.68 -19.61 2.39
N VAL A 336 -3.41 -20.53 3.03
CA VAL A 336 -4.88 -20.49 3.05
C VAL A 336 -5.39 -20.26 4.48
N PRO A 337 -5.94 -19.08 4.80
CA PRO A 337 -6.56 -18.87 6.11
C PRO A 337 -7.77 -19.80 6.24
N ASP A 338 -7.98 -20.39 7.43
CA ASP A 338 -9.07 -21.34 7.68
C ASP A 338 -9.21 -22.43 6.60
N ARG A 339 -8.07 -22.99 6.14
CA ARG A 339 -8.00 -23.94 5.02
C ARG A 339 -9.11 -24.99 4.98
N PRO A 340 -9.49 -25.68 6.07
CA PRO A 340 -10.57 -26.66 6.03
C PRO A 340 -11.92 -26.10 5.55
N PHE A 341 -12.23 -24.86 5.93
CA PHE A 341 -13.47 -24.19 5.52
C PHE A 341 -13.48 -23.89 4.02
N PHE A 342 -12.42 -23.26 3.51
CA PHE A 342 -12.36 -22.92 2.09
C PHE A 342 -12.17 -24.15 1.19
N ALA A 343 -11.45 -25.17 1.66
CA ALA A 343 -11.34 -26.44 0.94
C ALA A 343 -12.70 -27.15 0.80
N ALA A 344 -13.63 -26.97 1.76
CA ALA A 344 -14.98 -27.49 1.64
C ALA A 344 -15.83 -26.73 0.59
N LEU A 345 -15.48 -25.47 0.28
CA LEU A 345 -16.18 -24.64 -0.70
C LEU A 345 -15.61 -24.76 -2.12
N ALA A 346 -14.28 -24.80 -2.24
CA ALA A 346 -13.57 -24.77 -3.52
C ALA A 346 -12.29 -25.63 -3.45
N PRO A 347 -12.41 -26.96 -3.32
CA PRO A 347 -11.27 -27.86 -3.07
C PRO A 347 -10.22 -27.77 -4.16
N ASP A 348 -10.61 -27.75 -5.43
CA ASP A 348 -9.67 -27.72 -6.56
C ASP A 348 -8.80 -26.47 -6.56
N LEU A 349 -9.39 -25.32 -6.21
CA LEU A 349 -8.69 -24.03 -6.12
C LEU A 349 -7.74 -24.00 -4.91
N ILE A 350 -8.25 -24.38 -3.74
CA ILE A 350 -7.47 -24.36 -2.49
C ILE A 350 -6.29 -25.34 -2.56
N ASN A 351 -6.49 -26.48 -3.21
CA ASN A 351 -5.44 -27.47 -3.41
C ASN A 351 -4.40 -27.06 -4.45
N LEU A 352 -4.53 -25.94 -5.17
CA LEU A 352 -3.39 -25.40 -5.93
C LEU A 352 -2.27 -24.92 -4.99
N ILE A 353 -2.60 -24.48 -3.78
CA ILE A 353 -1.62 -24.07 -2.78
C ILE A 353 -1.12 -25.31 -2.05
N GLN A 354 -0.04 -25.88 -2.60
CA GLN A 354 0.61 -27.12 -2.14
C GLN A 354 1.58 -26.89 -0.97
N ARG A 355 2.08 -25.65 -0.83
CA ARG A 355 3.01 -25.23 0.21
C ARG A 355 2.48 -23.97 0.87
N GLU A 356 2.45 -23.96 2.20
CA GLU A 356 1.97 -22.82 2.98
C GLU A 356 3.15 -22.13 3.68
N TYR A 357 3.35 -20.85 3.36
CA TYR A 357 4.36 -20.06 4.04
C TYR A 357 3.92 -19.70 5.45
N THR A 358 4.85 -19.88 6.38
CA THR A 358 4.73 -19.41 7.75
C THR A 358 5.16 -17.94 7.81
N PRO A 359 4.39 -17.05 8.45
CA PRO A 359 4.82 -15.68 8.72
C PRO A 359 6.14 -15.62 9.49
N GLY A 360 7.05 -14.75 9.04
CA GLY A 360 8.26 -14.40 9.78
C GLY A 360 7.98 -13.56 11.02
N THR A 361 8.94 -13.54 11.95
CA THR A 361 8.83 -12.78 13.21
C THR A 361 10.06 -11.90 13.49
N ALA A 362 11.06 -11.94 12.62
CA ALA A 362 12.28 -11.14 12.77
C ALA A 362 12.06 -9.71 12.30
N GLU A 363 12.85 -8.78 12.82
CA GLU A 363 12.88 -7.42 12.31
C GLU A 363 13.30 -7.43 10.82
N PRO A 364 12.67 -6.60 9.97
CA PRO A 364 12.96 -6.54 8.54
C PRO A 364 14.24 -5.76 8.22
N VAL A 365 15.36 -6.14 8.86
CA VAL A 365 16.67 -5.51 8.67
C VAL A 365 17.77 -6.58 8.56
N VAL A 366 18.73 -6.37 7.67
CA VAL A 366 20.00 -7.10 7.63
C VAL A 366 21.17 -6.13 7.66
N GLU A 367 22.24 -6.50 8.36
CA GLU A 367 23.47 -5.69 8.45
C GLU A 367 24.45 -6.07 7.34
N LEU A 368 24.79 -5.12 6.49
CA LEU A 368 25.90 -5.24 5.54
C LEU A 368 27.09 -4.44 6.08
N GLY A 369 27.99 -5.11 6.80
CA GLY A 369 29.01 -4.43 7.60
C GLY A 369 28.35 -3.57 8.68
N ASP A 370 28.57 -2.25 8.64
CA ASP A 370 27.93 -1.28 9.55
C ASP A 370 26.69 -0.60 8.93
N THR A 371 26.22 -1.07 7.77
CA THR A 371 25.07 -0.48 7.05
C THR A 371 23.82 -1.35 7.22
N PRO A 372 22.83 -0.92 8.02
CA PRO A 372 21.56 -1.62 8.14
C PRO A 372 20.72 -1.39 6.88
N ILE A 373 20.27 -2.49 6.27
CA ILE A 373 19.42 -2.52 5.08
C ILE A 373 18.03 -2.98 5.48
N GLY A 374 17.04 -2.11 5.28
CA GLY A 374 15.63 -2.44 5.48
C GLY A 374 15.12 -3.34 4.36
N LEU A 375 14.35 -4.37 4.69
CA LEU A 375 13.84 -5.35 3.74
C LEU A 375 12.31 -5.32 3.68
N ALA A 376 11.79 -5.62 2.51
CA ALA A 376 10.39 -6.03 2.35
C ALA A 376 10.31 -7.02 1.18
N ILE A 377 9.55 -8.09 1.33
CA ILE A 377 9.40 -9.09 0.28
C ILE A 377 8.03 -8.91 -0.36
N CYS A 378 8.02 -8.47 -1.63
CA CYS A 378 6.85 -8.37 -2.48
C CYS A 378 5.68 -7.65 -1.80
N PHE A 379 4.67 -8.40 -1.38
CA PHE A 379 3.45 -7.89 -0.78
C PHE A 379 3.70 -7.14 0.54
N ASP A 380 4.81 -7.36 1.25
CA ASP A 380 5.13 -6.62 2.48
C ASP A 380 5.15 -5.08 2.28
N VAL A 381 5.47 -4.59 1.08
CA VAL A 381 5.63 -3.14 0.81
C VAL A 381 4.37 -2.32 1.08
N ILE A 382 3.18 -2.92 0.99
CA ILE A 382 1.90 -2.23 1.22
C ILE A 382 1.56 -2.12 2.71
N TYR A 383 2.25 -2.85 3.57
CA TYR A 383 2.03 -2.88 5.01
C TYR A 383 2.92 -1.86 5.71
N ASP A 384 2.30 -1.02 6.55
CA ASP A 384 3.00 0.09 7.19
C ASP A 384 3.95 -0.40 8.30
N ASP A 385 3.58 -1.47 9.01
CA ASP A 385 4.33 -2.02 10.14
C ASP A 385 5.68 -2.62 9.72
N VAL A 386 5.78 -3.27 8.56
CA VAL A 386 7.06 -3.77 8.04
C VAL A 386 8.05 -2.61 7.82
N VAL A 387 7.58 -1.53 7.22
CA VAL A 387 8.41 -0.36 6.91
C VAL A 387 8.82 0.39 8.18
N TRP A 388 7.89 0.52 9.14
CA TRP A 388 8.16 1.12 10.44
C TRP A 388 9.18 0.30 11.24
N ALA A 389 9.00 -1.01 11.33
CA ALA A 389 9.93 -1.89 12.04
C ALA A 389 11.35 -1.82 11.45
N ALA A 390 11.48 -1.75 10.12
CA ALA A 390 12.78 -1.56 9.48
C ALA A 390 13.40 -0.18 9.79
N SER A 391 12.57 0.88 9.85
CA SER A 391 13.05 2.21 10.23
C SER A 391 13.50 2.25 11.69
N ASP A 392 12.80 1.57 12.59
CA ASP A 392 13.16 1.45 14.02
C ASP A 392 14.45 0.65 14.20
N GLY A 393 14.66 -0.39 13.38
CA GLY A 393 15.93 -1.12 13.25
C GLY A 393 17.05 -0.32 12.57
N GLY A 394 16.86 0.97 12.30
CA GLY A 394 17.91 1.89 11.87
C GLY A 394 18.26 1.83 10.38
N ALA A 395 17.45 1.16 9.55
CA ALA A 395 17.69 1.02 8.11
C ALA A 395 18.16 2.34 7.47
N GLN A 396 19.19 2.29 6.63
CA GLN A 396 19.72 3.46 5.91
C GLN A 396 19.32 3.51 4.44
N VAL A 397 18.91 2.36 3.90
CA VAL A 397 18.40 2.11 2.56
C VAL A 397 17.42 0.95 2.65
N TYR A 398 16.47 0.88 1.71
CA TYR A 398 15.55 -0.24 1.61
C TYR A 398 15.83 -1.07 0.35
N VAL A 399 15.69 -2.38 0.46
CA VAL A 399 15.70 -3.32 -0.65
C VAL A 399 14.39 -4.10 -0.66
N TYR A 400 13.61 -3.94 -1.72
CA TYR A 400 12.35 -4.63 -1.92
C TYR A 400 12.51 -5.68 -3.02
N GLN A 401 12.50 -6.95 -2.61
CA GLN A 401 12.60 -8.09 -3.52
C GLN A 401 11.20 -8.54 -3.87
N THR A 402 10.82 -8.53 -5.15
CA THR A 402 9.46 -8.84 -5.60
C THR A 402 9.40 -9.83 -6.76
N ASN A 403 8.33 -10.61 -6.84
CA ASN A 403 8.01 -11.48 -7.96
C ASN A 403 6.60 -11.16 -8.50
N ASN A 404 6.54 -10.48 -9.64
CA ASN A 404 5.28 -10.11 -10.30
C ASN A 404 4.89 -11.06 -11.45
N ALA A 405 5.51 -12.25 -11.55
CA ALA A 405 5.40 -13.09 -12.74
C ALA A 405 4.01 -13.64 -13.00
N ASP A 406 3.24 -13.89 -11.95
CA ASP A 406 1.84 -14.31 -12.06
C ASP A 406 0.91 -13.21 -12.60
N PHE A 407 1.37 -11.96 -12.60
CA PHE A 407 0.62 -10.78 -13.01
C PHE A 407 1.16 -10.13 -14.30
N ARG A 408 2.00 -10.83 -15.08
CA ARG A 408 2.53 -10.34 -16.36
C ARG A 408 1.41 -9.80 -17.28
N GLY A 409 1.71 -8.67 -17.93
CA GLY A 409 0.77 -7.98 -18.82
C GLY A 409 -0.36 -7.25 -18.09
N THR A 410 -0.27 -7.03 -16.77
CA THR A 410 -1.22 -6.25 -15.98
C THR A 410 -0.54 -5.09 -15.25
N ASP A 411 -1.35 -4.15 -14.74
CA ASP A 411 -0.87 -2.98 -14.02
C ASP A 411 -0.39 -3.27 -12.59
N GLU A 412 -0.49 -4.51 -12.10
CA GLU A 412 -0.14 -4.88 -10.72
C GLU A 412 1.27 -4.41 -10.35
N ASN A 413 2.27 -4.71 -11.19
CA ASN A 413 3.66 -4.32 -10.94
C ASN A 413 3.82 -2.80 -10.81
N LEU A 414 3.08 -2.01 -11.59
CA LEU A 414 3.11 -0.54 -11.52
C LEU A 414 2.39 -0.04 -10.27
N GLN A 415 1.31 -0.70 -9.86
CA GLN A 415 0.58 -0.40 -8.63
C GLN A 415 1.47 -0.64 -7.41
N GLN A 416 2.15 -1.80 -7.34
CA GLN A 416 3.12 -2.12 -6.28
C GLN A 416 4.33 -1.17 -6.29
N LEU A 417 4.85 -0.83 -7.47
CA LEU A 417 5.96 0.11 -7.60
C LEU A 417 5.63 1.51 -7.05
N ALA A 418 4.37 1.96 -7.15
CA ALA A 418 3.96 3.22 -6.52
C ALA A 418 3.97 3.15 -5.00
N PHE A 419 3.70 1.98 -4.39
CA PHE A 419 3.92 1.79 -2.96
C PHE A 419 5.41 1.88 -2.63
N ALA A 420 6.29 1.21 -3.38
CA ALA A 420 7.73 1.29 -3.19
C ALA A 420 8.23 2.75 -3.25
N ARG A 421 7.75 3.51 -4.25
CA ARG A 421 8.03 4.94 -4.39
C ARG A 421 7.46 5.77 -3.23
N ALA A 422 6.25 5.46 -2.76
CA ALA A 422 5.68 6.09 -1.58
C ALA A 422 6.55 5.86 -0.34
N ARG A 423 7.05 4.64 -0.14
CA ARG A 423 7.92 4.28 0.99
C ARG A 423 9.26 5.01 0.94
N ALA A 424 9.84 5.20 -0.24
CA ALA A 424 11.07 5.99 -0.38
C ALA A 424 10.89 7.41 0.18
N ILE A 425 9.79 8.07 -0.19
CA ILE A 425 9.46 9.42 0.27
C ILE A 425 9.10 9.42 1.76
N GLU A 426 8.24 8.49 2.17
CA GLU A 426 7.73 8.38 3.54
C GLU A 426 8.87 8.17 4.57
N THR A 427 9.85 7.33 4.22
CA THR A 427 10.99 7.01 5.08
C THR A 427 12.16 7.97 4.90
N GLY A 428 12.16 8.81 3.85
CA GLY A 428 13.25 9.70 3.49
C GLY A 428 14.53 8.95 3.12
N ARG A 429 14.41 7.75 2.53
CA ARG A 429 15.52 6.85 2.17
C ARG A 429 15.37 6.33 0.75
N ALA A 430 16.49 5.93 0.16
CA ALA A 430 16.46 5.29 -1.14
C ALA A 430 15.84 3.88 -1.03
N VAL A 431 15.19 3.44 -2.10
CA VAL A 431 14.59 2.13 -2.24
C VAL A 431 15.14 1.47 -3.51
N VAL A 432 15.70 0.28 -3.39
CA VAL A 432 16.00 -0.61 -4.52
C VAL A 432 14.85 -1.61 -4.64
N ASN A 433 13.93 -1.37 -5.56
CA ASN A 433 12.84 -2.29 -5.86
C ASN A 433 13.22 -3.17 -7.07
N ILE A 434 13.45 -4.46 -6.82
CA ILE A 434 13.91 -5.40 -7.83
C ILE A 434 12.89 -6.54 -8.00
N SER A 435 12.37 -6.65 -9.22
CA SER A 435 11.38 -7.64 -9.63
C SER A 435 12.01 -8.77 -10.43
N THR A 436 11.42 -9.96 -10.39
CA THR A 436 11.77 -11.06 -11.30
C THR A 436 11.53 -10.70 -12.76
N VAL A 437 10.40 -10.02 -13.04
CA VAL A 437 9.90 -9.75 -14.39
C VAL A 437 9.14 -8.42 -14.50
N GLY A 438 8.71 -7.82 -13.39
CA GLY A 438 8.03 -6.52 -13.36
C GLY A 438 9.00 -5.37 -13.58
N THR A 439 8.51 -4.14 -13.48
CA THR A 439 9.39 -2.96 -13.56
C THR A 439 10.27 -2.87 -12.31
N SER A 440 11.59 -2.82 -12.48
CA SER A 440 12.55 -2.64 -11.39
C SER A 440 13.12 -1.23 -11.40
N GLN A 441 13.30 -0.63 -10.22
CA GLN A 441 13.80 0.74 -10.10
C GLN A 441 14.64 0.93 -8.85
N VAL A 442 15.68 1.77 -8.98
CA VAL A 442 16.33 2.42 -7.85
C VAL A 442 15.68 3.79 -7.68
N ILE A 443 15.13 4.05 -6.51
CA ILE A 443 14.30 5.23 -6.21
C ILE A 443 15.01 6.06 -5.13
N ALA A 444 15.20 7.34 -5.40
CA ALA A 444 15.78 8.30 -4.47
C ALA A 444 14.84 8.58 -3.27
N PRO A 445 15.35 9.14 -2.16
CA PRO A 445 14.54 9.61 -1.02
C PRO A 445 13.43 10.60 -1.38
N THR A 446 13.56 11.30 -2.51
CA THR A 446 12.56 12.25 -3.04
C THR A 446 11.44 11.55 -3.82
N GLY A 447 11.57 10.24 -4.03
CA GLY A 447 10.77 9.46 -4.95
C GLY A 447 11.24 9.55 -6.40
N GLU A 448 12.29 10.29 -6.74
CA GLU A 448 12.82 10.32 -8.12
C GLU A 448 13.41 8.96 -8.52
N VAL A 449 13.25 8.57 -9.79
CA VAL A 449 13.87 7.33 -10.31
C VAL A 449 15.31 7.61 -10.68
N ILE A 450 16.25 6.89 -10.07
CA ILE A 450 17.69 7.01 -10.33
C ILE A 450 18.08 6.11 -11.51
N ASP A 451 17.61 4.87 -11.50
CA ASP A 451 17.89 3.85 -12.52
C ASP A 451 16.71 2.88 -12.63
N GLY A 452 16.57 2.17 -13.76
CA GLY A 452 15.45 1.23 -13.94
C GLY A 452 15.59 0.20 -15.05
N ILE A 453 14.92 -0.93 -14.87
CA ILE A 453 14.75 -2.02 -15.84
C ILE A 453 13.26 -2.14 -16.16
N ALA A 454 12.91 -2.13 -17.44
CA ALA A 454 11.53 -2.29 -17.89
C ALA A 454 10.98 -3.68 -17.54
N ALA A 455 9.65 -3.78 -17.40
CA ALA A 455 8.98 -5.07 -17.29
C ALA A 455 9.27 -5.98 -18.49
N ASP A 456 9.18 -7.30 -18.26
CA ASP A 456 9.39 -8.37 -19.23
C ASP A 456 10.74 -8.31 -19.97
N THR A 457 11.75 -7.68 -19.36
CA THR A 457 13.10 -7.51 -19.92
C THR A 457 14.14 -8.07 -18.95
N ALA A 458 15.10 -8.86 -19.44
CA ALA A 458 16.25 -9.24 -18.64
C ALA A 458 17.26 -8.09 -18.60
N GLY A 459 17.79 -7.74 -17.43
CA GLY A 459 18.72 -6.64 -17.29
C GLY A 459 19.40 -6.59 -15.92
N ALA A 460 20.36 -5.68 -15.81
CA ALA A 460 21.07 -5.42 -14.57
C ALA A 460 21.45 -3.94 -14.48
N MET A 461 21.49 -3.41 -13.26
CA MET A 461 21.88 -2.04 -12.91
C MET A 461 23.01 -2.09 -11.89
N VAL A 462 23.96 -1.16 -11.97
CA VAL A 462 24.91 -0.90 -10.87
C VAL A 462 24.83 0.56 -10.50
N THR A 463 24.25 0.86 -9.36
CA THR A 463 23.86 2.22 -8.99
C THR A 463 24.53 2.62 -7.68
N GLU A 464 25.04 3.85 -7.59
CA GLU A 464 25.42 4.46 -6.31
C GLU A 464 24.16 4.92 -5.57
N VAL A 465 23.73 4.12 -4.58
CA VAL A 465 22.49 4.35 -3.85
C VAL A 465 22.77 5.22 -2.61
N PRO A 466 22.09 6.38 -2.45
CA PRO A 466 22.35 7.26 -1.33
C PRO A 466 21.80 6.67 -0.02
N LEU A 467 22.66 6.61 1.00
CA LEU A 467 22.32 6.19 2.35
C LEU A 467 21.85 7.39 3.17
N ARG A 468 20.84 7.17 4.02
CA ARG A 468 20.26 8.25 4.85
C ARG A 468 20.04 7.77 6.28
N THR A 469 20.29 8.66 7.25
CA THR A 469 19.98 8.45 8.67
C THR A 469 18.99 9.49 9.18
N GLY A 470 18.45 9.24 10.37
CA GLY A 470 17.38 10.05 10.96
C GLY A 470 16.01 9.52 10.59
N THR A 471 15.03 9.87 11.42
CA THR A 471 13.66 9.35 11.34
C THR A 471 12.73 10.47 10.90
N THR A 472 11.98 10.26 9.82
CA THR A 472 11.02 11.25 9.33
C THR A 472 9.86 11.39 10.31
N ALA A 473 9.13 12.51 10.24
CA ALA A 473 7.92 12.68 11.05
C ALA A 473 6.87 11.59 10.76
N ALA A 474 6.78 11.09 9.53
CA ALA A 474 5.87 9.99 9.20
C ALA A 474 6.17 8.70 9.96
N MET A 475 7.46 8.34 10.12
CA MET A 475 7.84 7.15 10.90
C MET A 475 7.54 7.32 12.39
N VAL A 476 7.72 8.51 12.95
CA VAL A 476 7.43 8.78 14.38
C VAL A 476 5.92 8.88 14.65
N LEU A 477 5.20 9.60 13.78
CA LEU A 477 3.79 9.93 13.99
C LEU A 477 2.83 8.87 13.42
N GLY A 478 3.27 8.03 12.48
CA GLY A 478 2.43 7.09 11.72
C GLY A 478 1.46 6.28 12.58
N PRO A 479 1.95 5.50 13.57
CA PRO A 479 1.09 4.73 14.47
C PRO A 479 0.06 5.59 15.23
N ALA A 480 0.49 6.76 15.70
CA ALA A 480 -0.37 7.68 16.44
C ALA A 480 -1.42 8.33 15.52
N LEU A 481 -1.05 8.74 14.30
CA LEU A 481 -1.96 9.31 13.31
C LEU A 481 -3.02 8.28 12.90
N HIS A 482 -2.64 7.01 12.76
CA HIS A 482 -3.59 5.94 12.51
C HIS A 482 -4.64 5.88 13.61
N ALA A 483 -4.22 5.87 14.87
CA ALA A 483 -5.13 5.83 16.00
C ALA A 483 -5.98 7.10 16.12
N VAL A 484 -5.40 8.29 15.96
CA VAL A 484 -6.08 9.58 16.11
C VAL A 484 -7.11 9.80 15.00
N PHE A 485 -6.75 9.57 13.73
CA PHE A 485 -7.70 9.75 12.63
C PHE A 485 -8.86 8.76 12.72
N ALA A 486 -8.57 7.50 13.02
CA ALA A 486 -9.57 6.45 13.08
C ALA A 486 -10.45 6.55 14.34
N TRP A 487 -9.85 6.37 15.52
CA TRP A 487 -10.58 6.33 16.78
C TRP A 487 -11.07 7.71 17.20
N GLY A 488 -10.28 8.77 16.97
CA GLY A 488 -10.70 10.15 17.28
C GLY A 488 -11.94 10.56 16.49
N SER A 489 -12.03 10.20 15.21
CA SER A 489 -13.22 10.50 14.39
C SER A 489 -14.42 9.66 14.79
N LEU A 490 -14.21 8.40 15.20
CA LEU A 490 -15.29 7.57 15.73
C LEU A 490 -15.83 8.12 17.06
N VAL A 491 -14.95 8.54 17.98
CA VAL A 491 -15.34 9.19 19.24
C VAL A 491 -16.08 10.49 18.97
N ALA A 492 -15.59 11.33 18.06
CA ALA A 492 -16.25 12.58 17.66
C ALA A 492 -17.64 12.31 17.06
N LEU A 493 -17.78 11.25 16.24
CA LEU A 493 -19.05 10.82 15.68
C LEU A 493 -20.03 10.39 16.77
N VAL A 494 -19.60 9.54 17.71
CA VAL A 494 -20.43 9.07 18.82
C VAL A 494 -20.87 10.23 19.71
N ALA A 495 -19.94 11.12 20.09
CA ALA A 495 -20.23 12.31 20.87
C ALA A 495 -21.24 13.23 20.16
N ALA A 496 -21.05 13.47 18.86
CA ALA A 496 -22.01 14.21 18.05
C ALA A 496 -23.38 13.52 18.00
N GLY A 497 -23.42 12.20 17.89
CA GLY A 497 -24.66 11.41 17.93
C GLY A 497 -25.41 11.57 19.26
N LEU A 498 -24.71 11.47 20.39
CA LEU A 498 -25.28 11.66 21.73
C LEU A 498 -25.78 13.10 21.93
N MET A 499 -24.96 14.10 21.60
CA MET A 499 -25.35 15.51 21.68
C MET A 499 -26.55 15.84 20.79
N ALA A 500 -26.60 15.30 19.58
CA ALA A 500 -27.72 15.49 18.67
C ALA A 500 -29.03 14.88 19.19
N ARG A 501 -28.95 13.76 19.94
CA ARG A 501 -30.11 13.16 20.63
C ARG A 501 -30.57 14.00 21.81
N LEU A 502 -29.64 14.48 22.66
CA LEU A 502 -29.96 15.33 23.80
C LEU A 502 -30.60 16.67 23.40
N ARG A 503 -30.17 17.21 22.25
CA ARG A 503 -30.70 18.46 21.68
C ARG A 503 -31.96 18.26 20.83
N ALA A 504 -32.45 17.03 20.67
CA ALA A 504 -33.72 16.78 20.01
C ALA A 504 -34.87 17.25 20.93
N PRO A 505 -35.87 18.00 20.43
CA PRO A 505 -37.02 18.38 21.23
C PRO A 505 -37.65 17.12 21.82
N ARG A 506 -37.85 17.08 23.15
CA ARG A 506 -38.66 16.04 23.78
C ARG A 506 -40.00 16.03 23.03
N ARG A 507 -40.29 14.93 22.32
CA ARG A 507 -41.65 14.69 21.83
C ARG A 507 -42.49 14.64 23.09
N ASN A 508 -43.30 15.67 23.33
CA ASN A 508 -44.43 15.55 24.26
C ASN A 508 -45.20 14.33 23.78
N ARG A 509 -45.11 13.23 24.54
CA ARG A 509 -46.07 12.14 24.47
C ARG A 509 -47.31 12.71 25.14
N ALA A 510 -48.16 13.36 24.36
CA ALA A 510 -49.57 13.47 24.66
C ALA A 510 -50.24 12.20 24.14
#